data_AF-A0A7C4SS95-F1
#
_entry.id   AF-A0A7C4SS95-F1
#
_cell.length_a   1.000
_cell.length_b   1.000
_cell.length_c   1.000
_cell.angle_alpha   90.00
_cell.angle_beta   90.00
_cell.angle_gamma   90.00
#
_symmetry.space_group_name_H-M   'P 1'
#
loop_
_entity.id
_entity.type
_entity.pdbx_description
1 polymer ?
#
loop_
_entity_poly.entity_id
_entity_poly.type
_entity_poly.pdbx_seq_one_letter_code
_entity_poly.pdbx_strand_id
1 'polypeptide(L)'
;MLTGSMGYGNTAERLRTDDRQGEEILFLAQEWRKTNHFQQFLRQELTRARTEAEKEVVRAELAVVNRRLVLLKDRLNEVIGPAERSPAAGQEGQTLALQ
;
A
#
# COMPACT_ATOMS: atom_id res chain seq x y z
N MET A 1 -7.31 -46.60 13.53
CA MET A 1 -7.51 -45.97 12.20
C MET A 1 -7.95 -44.54 12.42
N LEU A 2 -7.55 -43.66 11.50
CA LEU A 2 -7.32 -42.22 11.65
C LEU A 2 -8.55 -41.37 12.00
N THR A 3 -8.28 -40.38 12.85
CA THR A 3 -9.08 -39.20 13.18
C THR A 3 -9.45 -38.38 11.94
N GLY A 4 -10.72 -38.03 11.80
CA GLY A 4 -11.24 -37.21 10.69
C GLY A 4 -11.94 -35.95 11.18
N SER A 5 -11.27 -35.12 11.98
CA SER A 5 -11.68 -33.73 12.22
C SER A 5 -11.32 -32.92 10.97
N MET A 6 -12.20 -32.90 9.97
CA MET A 6 -12.04 -32.06 8.78
C MET A 6 -12.07 -30.59 9.21
N GLY A 7 -10.91 -29.96 9.18
CA GLY A 7 -10.68 -28.59 9.60
C GLY A 7 -11.43 -27.59 8.73
N TYR A 8 -12.63 -27.21 9.17
CA TYR A 8 -13.27 -25.94 8.83
C TYR A 8 -12.72 -24.78 9.70
N GLY A 9 -11.41 -24.81 9.97
CA GLY A 9 -10.73 -23.80 10.80
C GLY A 9 -9.73 -22.91 10.05
N ASN A 10 -9.41 -23.21 8.78
CA ASN A 10 -8.12 -22.75 8.23
C ASN A 10 -8.18 -21.55 7.26
N THR A 11 -9.35 -20.95 7.04
CA THR A 11 -9.47 -19.72 6.22
C THR A 11 -9.62 -18.47 7.08
N ALA A 12 -10.30 -18.57 8.23
CA ALA A 12 -10.42 -17.47 9.19
C ALA A 12 -9.14 -17.29 10.03
N GLU A 13 -8.40 -18.37 10.32
CA GLU A 13 -7.15 -18.29 11.08
C GLU A 13 -5.98 -17.74 10.24
N ARG A 14 -6.04 -17.86 8.90
CA ARG A 14 -5.07 -17.22 7.99
C ARG A 14 -5.31 -15.72 7.77
N LEU A 15 -6.47 -15.19 8.17
CA LEU A 15 -6.74 -13.75 8.22
C LEU A 15 -6.26 -13.11 9.55
N ARG A 16 -5.64 -13.88 10.45
CA ARG A 16 -4.87 -13.35 11.58
C ARG A 16 -3.38 -13.16 11.24
N THR A 17 -3.06 -12.76 10.01
CA THR A 17 -1.86 -11.93 9.81
C THR A 17 -2.16 -10.58 10.44
N ASP A 18 -1.85 -10.52 11.74
CA ASP A 18 -1.90 -9.40 12.68
C ASP A 18 -2.90 -8.29 12.36
N ASP A 19 -4.00 -8.19 13.12
CA ASP A 19 -4.92 -7.03 13.10
C ASP A 19 -4.14 -5.70 13.11
N ARG A 20 -2.98 -5.67 13.78
CA ARG A 20 -2.03 -4.55 13.82
C ARG A 20 -1.43 -4.19 12.46
N GLN A 21 -1.07 -5.15 11.61
CA GLN A 21 -0.54 -4.89 10.26
C GLN A 21 -1.66 -4.34 9.36
N GLY A 22 -2.86 -4.90 9.44
CA GLY A 22 -4.04 -4.38 8.74
C GLY A 22 -4.39 -2.95 9.15
N GLU A 23 -4.37 -2.67 10.46
CA GLU A 23 -4.56 -1.33 11.03
C GLU A 23 -3.47 -0.36 10.57
N GLU A 24 -2.20 -0.79 10.54
CA GLU A 24 -1.09 0.04 10.04
C GLU A 24 -1.26 0.38 8.55
N ILE A 25 -1.63 -0.60 7.71
CA ILE A 25 -1.90 -0.36 6.28
C ILE A 25 -3.03 0.65 6.10
N LEU A 26 -4.14 0.50 6.83
CA LEU A 26 -5.28 1.41 6.75
C LEU A 26 -4.91 2.83 7.20
N PHE A 27 -4.17 2.95 8.30
CA PHE A 27 -3.68 4.23 8.80
C PHE A 27 -2.76 4.91 7.78
N LEU A 28 -1.77 4.19 7.26
CA LEU A 28 -0.83 4.72 6.28
C LEU A 28 -1.52 5.11 4.96
N ALA A 29 -2.50 4.32 4.51
CA ALA A 29 -3.30 4.65 3.32
C ALA A 29 -4.16 5.91 3.52
N GLN A 30 -4.70 6.11 4.72
CA GLN A 30 -5.44 7.32 5.07
C GLN A 30 -4.51 8.54 5.10
N GLU A 31 -3.33 8.43 5.72
CA GLU A 31 -2.34 9.49 5.77
C GLU A 31 -1.78 9.82 4.39
N TRP A 32 -1.56 8.81 3.54
CA TRP A 32 -1.21 9.00 2.13
C TRP A 32 -2.27 9.83 1.41
N ARG A 33 -3.54 9.45 1.53
CA ARG A 33 -4.65 10.16 0.86
C ARG A 33 -4.75 11.62 1.32
N LYS A 34 -4.71 11.87 2.63
CA LYS A 34 -4.74 13.24 3.19
C LYS A 34 -3.56 14.07 2.69
N THR A 35 -2.35 13.51 2.77
CA THR A 35 -1.13 14.20 2.33
C THR A 35 -1.16 14.51 0.84
N ASN A 36 -1.68 13.59 0.02
CA ASN A 36 -1.85 13.80 -1.41
C ASN A 36 -2.87 14.92 -1.69
N HIS A 37 -4.00 14.93 -0.97
CA HIS A 37 -4.98 16.00 -1.11
C HIS A 37 -4.39 17.36 -0.75
N PHE A 38 -3.61 17.43 0.34
CA PHE A 38 -2.93 18.65 0.74
C PHE A 38 -1.88 19.11 -0.29
N GLN A 39 -1.16 18.17 -0.92
CA GLN A 39 -0.27 18.48 -2.05
C GLN A 39 -1.04 19.15 -3.21
N GLN A 40 -2.23 18.64 -3.55
CA GLN A 40 -3.06 19.24 -4.61
C GLN A 40 -3.53 20.63 -4.25
N PHE A 41 -3.92 20.85 -2.99
CA PHE A 41 -4.27 22.17 -2.48
C PHE A 41 -3.09 23.16 -2.65
N LEU A 42 -1.88 22.79 -2.21
CA LEU A 42 -0.71 23.65 -2.37
C LEU A 42 -0.35 23.94 -3.83
N ARG A 43 -0.60 23.00 -4.75
CA ARG A 43 -0.43 23.28 -6.20
C ARG A 43 -1.42 24.32 -6.71
N GLN A 44 -2.66 24.32 -6.21
CA GLN A 44 -3.64 25.34 -6.53
C GLN A 44 -3.22 26.70 -5.95
N GLU A 45 -2.76 26.73 -4.70
CA GLU A 45 -2.26 27.96 -4.08
C GLU A 45 -1.02 28.51 -4.81
N LEU A 46 -0.11 27.66 -5.29
CA LEU A 46 1.03 28.08 -6.11
C LEU A 46 0.57 28.76 -7.40
N THR A 47 -0.55 28.33 -7.97
CA THR A 47 -1.14 28.91 -9.19
C THR A 47 -1.85 30.24 -8.89
N ARG A 48 -2.37 30.41 -7.67
CA ARG A 48 -3.06 31.64 -7.21
C ARG A 48 -2.11 32.69 -6.65
N ALA A 49 -0.93 32.29 -6.18
CA ALA A 49 0.08 33.17 -5.62
C ALA A 49 0.50 34.26 -6.62
N ARG A 50 0.50 35.51 -6.17
CA ARG A 50 0.68 36.68 -7.04
C ARG A 50 2.13 37.17 -7.05
N THR A 51 2.84 36.94 -5.95
CA THR A 51 4.22 37.37 -5.78
C THR A 51 5.18 36.18 -5.78
N GLU A 52 6.45 36.41 -6.14
CA GLU A 52 7.46 35.35 -6.04
C GLU A 52 7.74 34.94 -4.59
N ALA A 53 7.60 35.86 -3.62
CA ALA A 53 7.74 35.54 -2.20
C ALA A 53 6.67 34.54 -1.73
N GLU A 54 5.39 34.74 -2.10
CA GLU A 54 4.32 33.78 -1.80
C GLU A 54 4.58 32.43 -2.48
N LYS A 55 5.02 32.44 -3.76
CA LYS A 55 5.36 31.20 -4.47
C LYS A 55 6.51 30.46 -3.83
N GLU A 56 7.52 31.16 -3.30
CA GLU A 56 8.66 30.55 -2.62
C GLU A 56 8.22 29.82 -1.35
N VAL A 57 7.36 30.44 -0.54
CA VAL A 57 6.75 29.80 0.64
C VAL A 57 5.98 28.54 0.23
N VAL A 58 5.09 28.64 -0.77
CA VAL A 58 4.29 27.49 -1.22
C VAL A 58 5.18 26.38 -1.82
N ARG A 59 6.25 26.72 -2.55
CA ARG A 59 7.23 25.74 -3.06
C ARG A 59 7.96 25.03 -1.93
N ALA A 60 8.34 25.76 -0.87
CA ALA A 60 8.98 25.18 0.29
C ALA A 60 8.06 24.19 1.02
N GLU A 61 6.78 24.56 1.21
CA GLU A 61 5.78 23.65 1.78
C GLU A 61 5.54 22.43 0.90
N LEU A 62 5.42 22.61 -0.43
CA LEU A 62 5.31 21.51 -1.40
C LEU A 62 6.50 20.55 -1.31
N ALA A 63 7.73 21.04 -1.12
CA ALA A 63 8.90 20.20 -0.98
C ALA A 63 8.86 19.33 0.29
N VAL A 64 8.31 19.85 1.39
CA VAL A 64 8.09 19.08 2.63
C VAL A 64 7.03 18.00 2.40
N VAL A 65 5.89 18.38 1.80
CA VAL A 65 4.79 17.44 1.51
C VAL A 65 5.22 16.34 0.55
N ASN A 66 5.97 16.66 -0.50
CA ASN A 66 6.51 15.67 -1.44
C ASN A 66 7.43 14.68 -0.75
N ARG A 67 8.30 15.13 0.16
CA ARG A 67 9.15 14.23 0.97
C ARG A 67 8.32 13.31 1.86
N ARG A 68 7.29 13.84 2.53
CA ARG A 68 6.37 13.03 3.34
C ARG A 68 5.64 11.98 2.50
N LEU A 69 5.20 12.34 1.29
CA LEU A 69 4.61 11.37 0.37
C LEU A 69 5.60 10.25 0.08
N VAL A 70 6.83 10.53 -0.36
CA VAL A 70 7.82 9.47 -0.63
C VAL A 70 7.98 8.52 0.55
N LEU A 71 8.13 9.03 1.77
CA LEU A 71 8.24 8.21 2.98
C LEU A 71 6.99 7.34 3.23
N LEU A 72 5.78 7.89 3.04
CA LEU A 72 4.54 7.13 3.19
C LEU A 72 4.42 6.03 2.12
N LYS A 73 4.87 6.29 0.88
CA LYS A 73 4.91 5.27 -0.19
C LYS A 73 5.82 4.13 0.20
N ASP A 74 7.03 4.46 0.63
CA ASP A 74 8.06 3.47 0.97
C ASP A 74 7.58 2.63 2.16
N ARG A 75 7.01 3.26 3.19
CA ARG A 75 6.43 2.55 4.33
C ARG A 75 5.26 1.66 3.93
N LEU A 76 4.36 2.12 3.06
CA LEU A 76 3.27 1.28 2.53
C LEU A 76 3.82 0.05 1.79
N ASN A 77 4.87 0.21 0.98
CA ASN A 77 5.51 -0.89 0.28
C ASN A 77 6.20 -1.88 1.22
N GLU A 78 6.80 -1.40 2.32
CA GLU A 78 7.39 -2.25 3.35
C GLU A 78 6.32 -3.09 4.07
N VAL A 79 5.21 -2.46 4.47
CA VAL A 79 4.17 -3.11 5.28
C VAL A 79 3.30 -4.05 4.44
N ILE A 80 3.02 -3.72 3.18
CA ILE A 80 2.29 -4.61 2.26
C ILE A 80 3.20 -5.76 1.78
N GLY A 81 4.52 -5.58 1.85
CA GLY A 81 5.52 -6.45 1.26
C GLY A 81 5.52 -6.37 -0.27
N PRO A 82 6.57 -6.86 -0.95
CA PRO A 82 6.47 -7.14 -2.37
C PRO A 82 5.38 -8.20 -2.53
N ALA A 83 4.25 -7.84 -3.15
CA ALA A 83 3.29 -8.81 -3.65
C ALA A 83 4.08 -9.97 -4.26
N GLU A 84 3.83 -11.17 -3.76
CA GLU A 84 4.51 -12.39 -4.16
C GLU A 84 4.94 -12.33 -5.63
N ARG A 85 6.25 -12.24 -5.90
CA ARG A 85 6.79 -13.01 -7.03
C ARG A 85 6.73 -14.46 -6.61
N SER A 86 5.52 -15.02 -6.52
CA SER A 86 5.31 -16.45 -6.53
C SER A 86 5.70 -16.91 -7.95
N PRO A 87 6.74 -17.75 -8.13
CA PRO A 87 6.90 -18.49 -9.36
C PRO A 87 5.84 -19.60 -9.36
N ALA A 88 4.57 -19.22 -9.55
CA ALA A 88 3.47 -20.15 -9.72
C ALA A 88 2.71 -19.78 -11.00
N ALA A 89 3.46 -19.69 -12.10
CA ALA A 89 2.90 -19.83 -13.43
C ALA A 89 3.57 -21.05 -14.07
N GLY A 90 2.83 -22.17 -14.03
CA GLY A 90 2.99 -23.27 -14.97
C GLY A 90 3.77 -24.49 -14.46
N GLN A 91 3.08 -25.38 -13.75
CA GLN A 91 3.06 -26.83 -14.05
C GLN A 91 2.10 -27.58 -13.13
N GLU A 92 0.79 -27.32 -13.30
CA GLU A 92 -0.21 -28.38 -13.13
C GLU A 92 -0.94 -28.52 -14.48
N GLY A 93 -0.91 -29.71 -15.06
CA GLY A 93 -1.70 -30.06 -16.24
C GLY A 93 -0.94 -30.18 -17.57
N GLN A 94 -0.04 -31.16 -17.71
CA GLN A 94 0.06 -31.89 -18.98
C GLN A 94 -0.60 -33.25 -18.80
N THR A 95 -1.88 -33.27 -19.19
CA THR A 95 -2.58 -34.29 -19.97
C THR A 95 -1.92 -35.67 -20.10
N LEU A 96 -2.65 -36.69 -19.63
CA LEU A 96 -2.77 -38.04 -20.19
C LEU A 96 -1.91 -38.32 -21.44
N ALA A 97 -0.81 -39.06 -21.25
CA ALA A 97 -0.29 -39.94 -22.28
C ALA A 97 -0.91 -41.33 -22.03
N LEU A 98 -1.75 -41.75 -22.98
CA LEU A 98 -2.31 -43.09 -23.09
C LEU A 98 -1.20 -44.15 -22.98
N GLN A 99 -1.45 -45.18 -22.16
CA GLN A 99 -0.95 -46.54 -22.41
C GLN A 99 -2.08 -47.35 -23.04
#